data_AF-A0A3A6MWH7-F1
#
_entry.id   AF-A0A3A6MWH7-F1
#
_cell.length_a   1.000
_cell.length_b   1.000
_cell.length_c   1.000
_cell.angle_alpha   90.00
_cell.angle_beta   90.00
_cell.angle_gamma   90.00
#
_symmetry.space_group_name_H-M   'P 1'
#
loop_
_entity.id
_entity.type
_entity.pdbx_description
1 polymer ?
#
loop_
_entity_poly.entity_id
_entity_poly.type
_entity_poly.pdbx_seq_one_letter_code
_entity_poly.pdbx_strand_id
1 'polypeptide(L)'
;MWQKKNLKKLTPLEVTCSSSDCDNNLHCFTQNIKKLTPDDDGKCKYCGAELIDPNRIRRRDLSDIQYTFDSLKHELWRHHYWHIDIDIRAVNHAHRKGKKGMREAAEHRLEKYIGTANPLYDGRQTPKTGNIIYYAQHATACCCRKCIEFWHGIPMGQALTKDQLKYFTDLVMLYIDERMPTLPEDGEYVPNLQ
;
A
#
# COMPACT_ATOMS: atom_id res chain seq x y z
N MET A 1 -31.92 -28.72 21.34
CA MET A 1 -30.94 -27.82 21.99
C MET A 1 -29.65 -27.84 21.19
N TRP A 2 -29.35 -26.80 20.41
CA TRP A 2 -28.08 -26.70 19.69
C TRP A 2 -27.00 -26.20 20.65
N GLN A 3 -26.03 -27.06 20.97
CA GLN A 3 -24.83 -26.65 21.71
C GLN A 3 -24.02 -25.70 20.83
N LYS A 4 -23.90 -24.44 21.26
CA LYS A 4 -22.93 -23.50 20.68
C LYS A 4 -21.54 -24.06 20.93
N LYS A 5 -20.92 -24.68 19.91
CA LYS A 5 -19.48 -24.95 19.92
C LYS A 5 -18.79 -23.61 20.14
N ASN A 6 -18.00 -23.51 21.21
CA ASN A 6 -17.08 -22.41 21.42
C ASN A 6 -16.05 -22.43 20.27
N LEU A 7 -16.38 -21.71 19.19
CA LEU A 7 -15.43 -21.44 18.11
C LEU A 7 -14.28 -20.66 18.74
N LYS A 8 -13.12 -21.31 18.85
CA LYS A 8 -11.89 -20.68 19.31
C LYS A 8 -11.64 -19.50 18.38
N LYS A 9 -11.67 -18.28 18.93
CA LYS A 9 -11.43 -17.05 18.17
C LYS A 9 -10.05 -17.21 17.50
N LEU A 10 -10.03 -17.35 16.17
CA LEU A 10 -8.78 -17.45 15.43
C LEU A 10 -8.05 -16.13 15.59
N THR A 11 -6.79 -16.18 16.02
CA THR A 11 -5.92 -15.01 16.02
C THR A 11 -5.60 -14.67 14.57
N PRO A 12 -5.74 -13.39 14.15
CA PRO A 12 -5.31 -12.97 12.82
C PRO A 12 -3.85 -13.35 12.58
N LEU A 13 -3.57 -13.86 11.38
CA LEU A 13 -2.21 -14.21 10.97
C LEU A 13 -1.33 -12.96 10.99
N GLU A 14 -0.14 -13.04 11.60
CA GLU A 14 0.82 -11.95 11.55
C GLU A 14 1.50 -11.94 10.17
N VAL A 15 1.00 -11.10 9.27
CA VAL A 15 1.58 -10.89 7.94
C VAL A 15 2.65 -9.79 8.03
N THR A 16 3.76 -9.98 7.31
CA THR A 16 4.87 -9.01 7.22
C THR A 16 5.29 -8.83 5.76
N CYS A 17 6.10 -7.82 5.45
CA CYS A 17 6.58 -7.56 4.08
C CYS A 17 7.34 -8.73 3.43
N SER A 18 7.80 -9.70 4.21
CA SER A 18 8.51 -10.91 3.75
C SER A 18 7.66 -12.18 3.77
N SER A 19 6.40 -12.08 4.17
CA SER A 19 5.46 -13.21 4.18
C SER A 19 5.03 -13.56 2.75
N SER A 20 4.76 -14.84 2.51
CA SER A 20 4.20 -15.36 1.26
C SER A 20 3.27 -16.55 1.54
N ASP A 21 2.34 -16.77 0.64
CA ASP A 21 1.46 -17.93 0.57
C ASP A 21 1.34 -18.34 -0.92
N CYS A 22 2.45 -18.91 -1.42
CA CYS A 22 2.64 -19.15 -2.85
C CYS A 22 1.59 -20.13 -3.41
N ASP A 23 1.11 -21.07 -2.59
CA ASP A 23 0.08 -22.05 -2.97
C ASP A 23 -1.27 -21.38 -3.26
N ASN A 24 -1.55 -20.24 -2.64
CA ASN A 24 -2.74 -19.42 -2.89
C ASN A 24 -2.48 -18.23 -3.82
N ASN A 25 -1.40 -18.30 -4.61
CA ASN A 25 -0.99 -17.27 -5.57
C ASN A 25 -0.68 -15.90 -4.94
N LEU A 26 -0.24 -15.90 -3.67
CA LEU A 26 0.17 -14.70 -2.94
C LEU A 26 1.67 -14.79 -2.63
N HIS A 27 2.44 -13.98 -3.32
CA HIS A 27 3.89 -14.12 -3.40
C HIS A 27 4.62 -13.10 -2.53
N CYS A 28 5.94 -13.16 -2.51
CA CYS A 28 6.80 -12.14 -1.91
C CYS A 28 7.86 -11.75 -2.93
N PHE A 29 7.69 -10.60 -3.57
CA PHE A 29 8.67 -10.08 -4.52
C PHE A 29 9.76 -9.31 -3.80
N THR A 30 9.41 -8.61 -2.70
CA THR A 30 10.35 -7.78 -1.95
C THR A 30 11.56 -8.58 -1.46
N GLN A 31 12.74 -8.20 -1.95
CA GLN A 31 14.01 -8.89 -1.68
C GLN A 31 15.11 -7.91 -1.27
N ASN A 32 16.24 -8.45 -0.80
CA ASN A 32 17.39 -7.63 -0.49
C ASN A 32 18.04 -7.16 -1.79
N ILE A 33 17.80 -5.92 -2.16
CA ILE A 33 18.28 -5.29 -3.40
C ILE A 33 19.80 -5.41 -3.57
N LYS A 34 20.58 -5.41 -2.48
CA LYS A 34 22.04 -5.56 -2.55
C LYS A 34 22.51 -6.96 -2.99
N LYS A 35 21.62 -7.96 -2.91
CA LYS A 35 21.90 -9.36 -3.27
C LYS A 35 21.10 -9.81 -4.50
N LEU A 36 20.26 -8.94 -5.05
CA LEU A 36 19.37 -9.28 -6.16
C LEU A 36 20.18 -9.27 -7.46
N THR A 37 20.15 -10.37 -8.20
CA THR A 37 20.69 -10.40 -9.56
C THR A 37 19.65 -9.87 -10.54
N PRO A 38 20.03 -9.41 -11.75
CA PRO A 38 19.07 -9.02 -12.77
C PRO A 38 18.06 -10.13 -13.11
N ASP A 39 18.47 -11.40 -13.05
CA ASP A 39 17.62 -12.56 -13.34
C ASP A 39 16.63 -12.87 -12.21
N ASP A 40 16.87 -12.38 -10.99
CA ASP A 40 15.99 -12.56 -9.83
C ASP A 40 14.93 -11.44 -9.72
N ASP A 41 15.13 -10.34 -10.44
CA ASP A 41 14.31 -9.15 -10.31
C ASP A 41 12.89 -9.38 -10.88
N GLY A 42 11.89 -9.17 -10.03
CA GLY A 42 10.49 -9.47 -10.36
C GLY A 42 10.03 -10.89 -10.06
N LYS A 43 10.94 -11.78 -9.64
CA LYS A 43 10.57 -13.15 -9.22
C LYS A 43 10.12 -13.19 -7.78
N CYS A 44 9.17 -14.08 -7.50
CA CYS A 44 8.85 -14.43 -6.11
C CYS A 44 10.08 -15.05 -5.46
N LYS A 45 10.47 -14.51 -4.30
CA LYS A 45 11.62 -14.95 -3.51
C LYS A 45 11.59 -16.44 -3.15
N TYR A 46 10.40 -17.04 -3.01
CA TYR A 46 10.24 -18.38 -2.46
C TYR A 46 9.97 -19.45 -3.52
N CYS A 47 9.16 -19.15 -4.54
CA CYS A 47 8.78 -20.12 -5.58
C CYS A 47 9.30 -19.76 -6.98
N GLY A 48 9.89 -18.57 -7.16
CA GLY A 48 10.39 -18.11 -8.45
C GLY A 48 9.33 -17.64 -9.45
N ALA A 49 8.05 -17.54 -9.04
CA ALA A 49 6.97 -17.09 -9.93
C ALA A 49 7.24 -15.69 -10.52
N GLU A 50 6.98 -15.55 -11.81
CA GLU A 50 7.19 -14.33 -12.63
C GLU A 50 5.83 -13.72 -12.99
N LEU A 51 5.18 -13.06 -12.03
CA LEU A 51 3.84 -12.48 -12.22
C LEU A 51 3.85 -10.97 -12.50
N ILE A 52 5.00 -10.33 -12.35
CA ILE A 52 5.15 -8.88 -12.48
C ILE A 52 6.30 -8.56 -13.43
N ASP A 53 6.20 -7.43 -14.12
CA ASP A 53 7.26 -6.85 -14.94
C ASP A 53 7.83 -5.60 -14.23
N PRO A 54 8.98 -5.71 -13.56
CA PRO A 54 9.60 -4.59 -12.86
C PRO A 54 9.96 -3.43 -13.79
N ASN A 55 10.35 -3.71 -15.04
CA ASN A 55 10.71 -2.67 -15.98
C ASN A 55 9.47 -1.85 -16.35
N ARG A 56 8.34 -2.51 -16.58
CA ARG A 56 7.05 -1.84 -16.83
C ARG A 56 6.62 -0.98 -15.64
N ILE A 57 6.69 -1.51 -14.42
CA ILE A 57 6.30 -0.80 -13.19
C ILE A 57 7.20 0.43 -12.94
N ARG A 58 8.52 0.28 -13.05
CA ARG A 58 9.50 1.33 -12.72
C ARG A 58 9.53 2.48 -13.73
N ARG A 59 8.87 2.35 -14.90
CA ARG A 59 8.57 3.49 -15.76
C ARG A 59 7.68 4.52 -15.06
N ARG A 60 6.84 4.07 -14.11
CA ARG A 60 5.88 4.90 -13.37
C ARG A 60 5.01 5.74 -14.31
N ASP A 61 4.57 5.11 -15.40
CA ASP A 61 3.71 5.72 -16.41
C ASP A 61 2.29 5.81 -15.86
N LEU A 62 1.76 7.04 -15.79
CA LEU A 62 0.39 7.30 -15.31
C LEU A 62 -0.68 6.68 -16.22
N SER A 63 -0.40 6.52 -17.52
CA SER A 63 -1.34 5.89 -18.45
C SER A 63 -1.46 4.38 -18.27
N ASP A 64 -0.48 3.77 -17.57
CA ASP A 64 -0.38 2.34 -17.31
C ASP A 64 -0.39 2.02 -15.80
N ILE A 65 -0.85 2.97 -14.98
CA ILE A 65 -0.85 2.88 -13.52
C ILE A 65 -1.64 1.66 -13.00
N GLN A 66 -2.68 1.26 -13.74
CA GLN A 66 -3.53 0.12 -13.41
C GLN A 66 -2.72 -1.19 -13.37
N TYR A 67 -1.75 -1.36 -14.29
CA TYR A 67 -0.89 -2.54 -14.28
C TYR A 67 -0.09 -2.64 -12.99
N THR A 68 0.53 -1.54 -12.54
CA THR A 68 1.25 -1.51 -11.26
C THR A 68 0.30 -1.79 -10.10
N PHE A 69 -0.88 -1.18 -10.11
CA PHE A 69 -1.87 -1.31 -9.05
C PHE A 69 -2.36 -2.75 -8.88
N ASP A 70 -2.60 -3.47 -9.98
CA ASP A 70 -2.99 -4.88 -9.95
C ASP A 70 -1.79 -5.79 -9.63
N SER A 71 -0.59 -5.46 -10.11
CA SER A 71 0.64 -6.21 -9.80
C SER A 71 0.92 -6.28 -8.29
N LEU A 72 0.67 -5.19 -7.57
CA LEU A 72 0.85 -5.11 -6.12
C LEU A 72 -0.05 -6.10 -5.35
N LYS A 73 -1.22 -6.46 -5.91
CA LYS A 73 -2.16 -7.41 -5.30
C LYS A 73 -1.62 -8.85 -5.30
N HIS A 74 -0.59 -9.15 -6.09
CA HIS A 74 0.06 -10.47 -6.07
C HIS A 74 1.00 -10.67 -4.87
N GLU A 75 1.33 -9.63 -4.10
CA GLU A 75 2.21 -9.76 -2.93
C GLU A 75 1.39 -9.86 -1.64
N LEU A 76 1.58 -10.95 -0.86
CA LEU A 76 0.73 -11.29 0.29
C LEU A 76 0.56 -10.12 1.28
N TRP A 77 1.66 -9.47 1.64
CA TRP A 77 1.62 -8.32 2.56
C TRP A 77 0.75 -7.17 2.05
N ARG A 78 0.75 -6.93 0.74
CA ARG A 78 0.05 -5.80 0.15
C ARG A 78 -1.40 -6.20 -0.06
N HIS A 79 -1.63 -7.40 -0.61
CA HIS A 79 -2.94 -8.04 -0.72
C HIS A 79 -3.74 -8.02 0.59
N HIS A 80 -3.07 -8.25 1.72
CA HIS A 80 -3.67 -8.14 3.05
C HIS A 80 -4.39 -6.80 3.26
N TYR A 81 -3.80 -5.67 2.85
CA TYR A 81 -4.42 -4.35 3.02
C TYR A 81 -5.68 -4.16 2.19
N TRP A 82 -5.81 -4.82 1.03
CA TRP A 82 -7.07 -4.82 0.28
C TRP A 82 -8.20 -5.56 1.00
N HIS A 83 -7.89 -6.50 1.90
CA HIS A 83 -8.88 -7.43 2.48
C HIS A 83 -9.14 -7.23 3.97
N ILE A 84 -8.32 -6.45 4.68
CA ILE A 84 -8.63 -6.10 6.06
C ILE A 84 -9.72 -5.05 6.18
N ASP A 85 -10.46 -5.13 7.29
CA ASP A 85 -11.41 -4.11 7.67
C ASP A 85 -10.70 -2.76 7.90
N ILE A 86 -11.27 -1.71 7.33
CA ILE A 86 -10.84 -0.35 7.58
C ILE A 86 -11.53 0.10 8.87
N ASP A 87 -10.73 0.51 9.84
CA ASP A 87 -11.28 0.97 11.11
C ASP A 87 -12.19 2.21 10.96
N ILE A 88 -13.18 2.33 11.84
CA ILE A 88 -14.20 3.39 11.75
C ILE A 88 -13.60 4.80 11.83
N ARG A 89 -12.44 5.00 12.47
CA ARG A 89 -11.79 6.32 12.51
C ARG A 89 -11.26 6.68 11.13
N ALA A 90 -10.63 5.73 10.43
CA ALA A 90 -10.18 5.91 9.06
C ALA A 90 -11.35 6.18 8.10
N VAL A 91 -12.46 5.44 8.23
CA VAL A 91 -13.69 5.67 7.46
C VAL A 91 -14.22 7.08 7.70
N ASN A 92 -14.48 7.45 8.96
CA ASN A 92 -15.02 8.77 9.29
C ASN A 92 -14.10 9.91 8.85
N HIS A 93 -12.78 9.73 8.94
CA HIS A 93 -11.81 10.70 8.44
C HIS A 93 -11.95 10.91 6.93
N ALA A 94 -12.08 9.81 6.17
CA ALA A 94 -12.25 9.87 4.72
C ALA A 94 -13.54 10.61 4.35
N HIS A 95 -14.68 10.22 4.95
CA HIS A 95 -15.98 10.86 4.70
C HIS A 95 -15.98 12.36 5.03
N ARG A 96 -15.36 12.78 6.15
CA ARG A 96 -15.21 14.21 6.48
C ARG A 96 -14.41 15.01 5.46
N LYS A 97 -13.50 14.36 4.73
CA LYS A 97 -12.65 15.00 3.73
C LYS A 97 -13.26 14.97 2.33
N GLY A 98 -13.98 13.91 1.99
CA GLY A 98 -14.36 13.60 0.61
C GLY A 98 -13.11 13.32 -0.25
N LYS A 99 -13.32 12.94 -1.51
CA LYS A 99 -12.20 12.58 -2.41
C LYS A 99 -11.23 13.73 -2.64
N LYS A 100 -11.72 14.98 -2.83
CA LYS A 100 -10.84 16.15 -3.04
C LYS A 100 -9.93 16.38 -1.84
N GLY A 101 -10.51 16.41 -0.64
CA GLY A 101 -9.73 16.59 0.60
C GLY A 101 -8.82 15.41 0.90
N MET A 102 -9.18 14.19 0.49
CA MET A 102 -8.34 13.01 0.62
C MET A 102 -7.13 13.04 -0.31
N ARG A 103 -7.29 13.55 -1.54
CA ARG A 103 -6.17 13.75 -2.47
C ARG A 103 -5.15 14.73 -1.91
N GLU A 104 -5.59 15.88 -1.42
CA GLU A 104 -4.71 16.88 -0.77
C GLU A 104 -4.01 16.28 0.47
N ALA A 105 -4.75 15.53 1.29
CA ALA A 105 -4.19 14.88 2.47
C ALA A 105 -3.16 13.80 2.13
N ALA A 106 -3.39 13.04 1.05
CA ALA A 106 -2.45 12.04 0.55
C ALA A 106 -1.16 12.70 0.05
N GLU A 107 -1.26 13.73 -0.79
CA GLU A 107 -0.11 14.47 -1.31
C GLU A 107 0.73 15.06 -0.17
N HIS A 108 0.09 15.80 0.75
CA HIS A 108 0.77 16.39 1.90
C HIS A 108 1.48 15.34 2.76
N ARG A 109 0.83 14.20 2.99
CA ARG A 109 1.43 13.12 3.78
C ARG A 109 2.63 12.52 3.08
N LEU A 110 2.52 12.24 1.79
CA LEU A 110 3.62 11.65 1.01
C LEU A 110 4.82 12.60 1.02
N GLU A 111 4.61 13.87 0.70
CA GLU A 111 5.67 14.89 0.73
C GLU A 111 6.36 14.96 2.10
N LYS A 112 5.57 15.06 3.17
CA LYS A 112 6.07 15.25 4.53
C LYS A 112 6.84 14.05 5.10
N TYR A 113 6.39 12.82 4.85
CA TYR A 113 6.90 11.64 5.55
C TYR A 113 7.74 10.68 4.69
N ILE A 114 7.67 10.76 3.37
CA ILE A 114 8.48 9.92 2.46
C ILE A 114 9.21 10.71 1.36
N GLY A 115 8.82 11.98 1.16
CA GLY A 115 9.31 12.82 0.07
C GLY A 115 10.77 13.23 0.22
N THR A 116 11.27 13.38 1.44
CA THR A 116 12.67 13.74 1.67
C THR A 116 13.61 12.56 1.36
N ALA A 117 14.86 12.88 1.04
CA ALA A 117 15.90 11.89 0.75
C ALA A 117 16.12 10.89 1.90
N ASN A 118 16.06 11.39 3.14
CA ASN A 118 16.31 10.63 4.36
C ASN A 118 15.22 10.94 5.40
N PRO A 119 14.03 10.31 5.32
CA PRO A 119 12.98 10.51 6.31
C PRO A 119 13.41 10.02 7.70
N LEU A 120 13.10 10.80 8.75
CA LEU A 120 13.56 10.56 10.13
C LEU A 120 13.19 9.17 10.69
N TYR A 121 12.01 8.68 10.34
CA TYR A 121 11.48 7.40 10.83
C TYR A 121 11.25 6.40 9.69
N ASP A 122 12.13 6.39 8.69
CA ASP A 122 11.94 5.52 7.53
C ASP A 122 11.84 4.03 7.91
N GLY A 123 10.84 3.35 7.36
CA GLY A 123 10.42 1.99 7.73
C GLY A 123 9.40 1.92 8.87
N ARG A 124 9.13 3.02 9.58
CA ARG A 124 8.18 3.10 10.71
C ARG A 124 7.26 4.33 10.64
N GLN A 125 7.38 5.16 9.62
CA GLN A 125 6.64 6.42 9.47
C GLN A 125 5.16 6.25 9.14
N THR A 126 4.78 5.06 8.67
CA THR A 126 3.40 4.74 8.24
C THR A 126 2.79 3.74 9.22
N PRO A 127 1.90 4.19 10.13
CA PRO A 127 1.12 3.29 10.97
C PRO A 127 0.31 2.29 10.13
N LYS A 128 -0.26 1.26 10.75
CA LYS A 128 -1.04 0.25 10.00
C LYS A 128 -2.54 0.61 9.91
N THR A 129 -3.06 1.40 10.84
CA THR A 129 -4.49 1.71 11.00
C THR A 129 -4.71 3.16 11.47
N GLY A 130 -5.95 3.63 11.45
CA GLY A 130 -6.40 4.94 11.96
C GLY A 130 -6.55 6.03 10.90
N ASN A 131 -6.03 5.82 9.69
CA ASN A 131 -6.24 6.69 8.54
C ASN A 131 -6.16 5.86 7.25
N ILE A 132 -7.11 6.03 6.32
CA ILE A 132 -7.18 5.24 5.09
C ILE A 132 -5.93 5.39 4.20
N ILE A 133 -5.25 6.54 4.25
CA ILE A 133 -3.99 6.74 3.52
C ILE A 133 -2.91 5.77 4.01
N TYR A 134 -2.96 5.34 5.26
CA TYR A 134 -1.95 4.42 5.80
C TYR A 134 -2.12 3.03 5.19
N TYR A 135 -3.36 2.56 5.07
CA TYR A 135 -3.69 1.32 4.38
C TYR A 135 -3.26 1.40 2.92
N ALA A 136 -3.60 2.51 2.26
CA ALA A 136 -3.23 2.76 0.88
C ALA A 136 -1.71 2.74 0.67
N GLN A 137 -0.94 3.39 1.55
CA GLN A 137 0.52 3.43 1.45
C GLN A 137 1.16 2.04 1.58
N HIS A 138 0.65 1.19 2.49
CA HIS A 138 1.13 -0.19 2.61
C HIS A 138 0.74 -1.02 1.39
N ALA A 139 -0.52 -0.93 0.93
CA ALA A 139 -1.02 -1.62 -0.25
C ALA A 139 -0.22 -1.26 -1.52
N THR A 140 0.13 0.02 -1.67
CA THR A 140 0.76 0.56 -2.89
C THR A 140 2.29 0.67 -2.83
N ALA A 141 2.90 0.06 -1.81
CA ALA A 141 4.35 0.06 -1.62
C ALA A 141 4.99 1.47 -1.54
N CYS A 142 4.25 2.48 -1.09
CA CYS A 142 4.75 3.84 -0.82
C CYS A 142 4.78 4.19 0.68
N CYS A 143 4.81 3.16 1.55
CA CYS A 143 4.87 3.33 3.00
C CYS A 143 6.26 3.70 3.55
N CYS A 144 7.34 3.35 2.84
CA CYS A 144 8.74 3.63 3.20
C CYS A 144 9.67 3.62 1.98
N ARG A 145 10.91 4.13 2.12
CA ARG A 145 11.87 4.24 1.01
C ARG A 145 12.32 2.89 0.47
N LYS A 146 12.42 1.86 1.31
CA LYS A 146 12.74 0.49 0.85
C LYS A 146 11.68 -0.10 -0.06
N CYS A 147 10.40 0.13 0.24
CA CYS A 147 9.31 -0.32 -0.62
C CYS A 147 9.30 0.45 -1.95
N ILE A 148 9.54 1.76 -1.88
CA ILE A 148 9.65 2.63 -3.06
C ILE A 148 10.82 2.22 -3.95
N GLU A 149 11.97 1.93 -3.37
CA GLU A 149 13.14 1.49 -4.13
C GLU A 149 12.88 0.16 -4.83
N PHE A 150 12.31 -0.82 -4.11
CA PHE A 150 12.06 -2.15 -4.66
C PHE A 150 11.01 -2.14 -5.78
N TRP A 151 9.80 -1.64 -5.47
CA TRP A 151 8.67 -1.67 -6.40
C TRP A 151 8.78 -0.59 -7.47
N HIS A 152 9.09 0.63 -7.04
CA HIS A 152 8.98 1.80 -7.90
C HIS A 152 10.32 2.24 -8.46
N GLY A 153 11.45 1.61 -8.09
CA GLY A 153 12.76 1.84 -8.71
C GLY A 153 13.36 3.21 -8.43
N ILE A 154 12.94 3.87 -7.34
CA ILE A 154 13.52 5.16 -6.92
C ILE A 154 14.50 4.89 -5.77
N PRO A 155 15.81 5.10 -5.96
CA PRO A 155 16.82 4.80 -4.94
C PRO A 155 16.55 5.48 -3.61
N MET A 156 16.95 4.82 -2.52
CA MET A 156 17.03 5.48 -1.22
C MET A 156 18.04 6.64 -1.24
N GLY A 157 17.86 7.65 -0.40
CA GLY A 157 18.74 8.83 -0.37
C GLY A 157 18.45 9.87 -1.46
N GLN A 158 17.46 9.63 -2.33
CA GLN A 158 16.98 10.62 -3.31
C GLN A 158 15.63 11.18 -2.88
N ALA A 159 15.51 12.51 -2.84
CA ALA A 159 14.22 13.15 -2.63
C ALA A 159 13.26 12.84 -3.78
N LEU A 160 11.97 12.67 -3.47
CA LEU A 160 10.95 12.45 -4.50
C LEU A 160 10.73 13.74 -5.27
N THR A 161 10.63 13.63 -6.60
CA THR A 161 10.19 14.74 -7.45
C THR A 161 8.69 14.97 -7.31
N LYS A 162 8.22 16.14 -7.76
CA LYS A 162 6.78 16.44 -7.80
C LYS A 162 6.00 15.41 -8.63
N ASP A 163 6.55 14.97 -9.76
CA ASP A 163 5.91 13.96 -10.61
C ASP A 163 5.83 12.58 -9.93
N GLN A 164 6.87 12.21 -9.18
CA GLN A 164 6.86 10.97 -8.39
C GLN A 164 5.84 11.04 -7.25
N LEU A 165 5.75 12.18 -6.56
CA LEU A 165 4.73 12.41 -5.53
C LEU A 165 3.31 12.36 -6.13
N LYS A 166 3.11 12.96 -7.31
CA LYS A 166 1.84 12.87 -8.04
C LYS A 166 1.50 11.42 -8.38
N TYR A 167 2.45 10.65 -8.93
CA TYR A 167 2.27 9.23 -9.23
C TYR A 167 1.84 8.41 -8.00
N PHE A 168 2.50 8.61 -6.86
CA PHE A 168 2.13 7.93 -5.62
C PHE A 168 0.79 8.40 -5.06
N THR A 169 0.46 9.67 -5.21
CA THR A 169 -0.85 10.21 -4.84
C THR A 169 -1.95 9.55 -5.67
N ASP A 170 -1.74 9.37 -6.97
CA ASP A 170 -2.69 8.70 -7.85
C ASP A 170 -2.87 7.22 -7.48
N LEU A 171 -1.80 6.49 -7.14
CA LEU A 171 -1.91 5.11 -6.61
C LEU A 171 -2.70 5.05 -5.29
N VAL A 172 -2.43 5.98 -4.36
CA VAL A 172 -3.16 6.07 -3.09
C VAL A 172 -4.64 6.35 -3.33
N MET A 173 -4.96 7.24 -4.27
CA MET A 173 -6.36 7.54 -4.61
C MET A 173 -7.06 6.36 -5.28
N LEU A 174 -6.39 5.61 -6.18
CA LEU A 174 -6.94 4.38 -6.75
C LEU A 174 -7.32 3.36 -5.66
N TYR A 175 -6.46 3.20 -4.65
CA TYR A 175 -6.77 2.35 -3.50
C TYR A 175 -7.99 2.86 -2.73
N ILE A 176 -8.06 4.16 -2.46
CA ILE A 176 -9.19 4.77 -1.74
C ILE A 176 -10.48 4.60 -2.54
N ASP A 177 -10.46 4.82 -3.85
CA ASP A 177 -11.63 4.65 -4.71
C ASP A 177 -12.12 3.19 -4.75
N GLU A 178 -11.20 2.21 -4.80
CA GLU A 178 -11.56 0.78 -4.75
C GLU A 178 -12.13 0.37 -3.39
N ARG A 179 -11.53 0.85 -2.28
CA ARG A 179 -11.90 0.43 -0.92
C ARG A 179 -13.03 1.24 -0.30
N MET A 180 -13.30 2.44 -0.83
CA MET A 180 -14.35 3.36 -0.40
C MET A 180 -15.17 3.84 -1.61
N PRO A 181 -15.83 2.93 -2.37
CA PRO A 181 -16.48 3.27 -3.64
C PRO A 181 -17.65 4.27 -3.50
N THR A 182 -18.18 4.42 -2.29
CA THR A 182 -19.27 5.35 -1.97
C THR A 182 -18.78 6.66 -1.35
N LEU A 183 -17.47 6.93 -1.34
CA LEU A 183 -16.93 8.16 -0.79
C LEU A 183 -17.37 9.37 -1.65
N PRO A 184 -17.97 10.43 -1.06
CA PRO A 184 -18.40 11.60 -1.82
C PRO A 184 -17.21 12.42 -2.35
N GLU A 185 -17.45 13.22 -3.39
CA GLU A 185 -16.43 14.10 -3.97
C GLU A 185 -15.96 15.17 -2.97
N ASP A 186 -16.90 15.80 -2.29
CA ASP A 186 -16.69 16.80 -1.24
C ASP A 186 -16.93 16.17 0.14
N GLY A 187 -16.35 16.77 1.19
CA GLY A 187 -16.48 16.26 2.55
C GLY A 187 -17.89 16.42 3.11
N GLU A 188 -18.32 15.46 3.93
CA GLU A 188 -19.60 15.48 4.62
C GLU A 188 -19.44 15.56 6.15
N TYR A 189 -20.47 16.03 6.83
CA TYR A 189 -20.47 16.02 8.28
C TYR A 189 -20.59 14.57 8.79
N VAL A 190 -19.58 14.14 9.54
CA VAL A 190 -19.60 12.86 10.25
C VAL A 190 -19.43 13.11 11.74
N PRO A 191 -20.41 12.70 12.59
CA PRO A 191 -20.33 12.85 14.04
C PRO A 191 -19.03 12.29 14.63
N ASN A 192 -18.63 12.81 15.79
CA ASN A 192 -17.50 12.23 16.52
C ASN A 192 -17.88 10.88 17.11
N LEU A 193 -16.91 9.97 17.16
CA LEU A 193 -17.07 8.72 17.89
C LEU A 193 -17.21 9.06 19.37
N GLN A 194 -18.24 8.49 20.00
CA GLN A 194 -18.44 8.55 21.45
C GLN A 194 -17.40 7.72 22.18
#